data_AF-A0A1S8BHC5-F1
#
_entry.id   AF-A0A1S8BHC5-F1
#
_cell.length_a   1.000
_cell.length_b   1.000
_cell.length_c   1.000
_cell.angle_alpha   90.00
_cell.angle_beta   90.00
_cell.angle_gamma   90.00
#
_symmetry.space_group_name_H-M   'P 1'
#
loop_
_entity.id
_entity.type
_entity.pdbx_description
1 polymer ?
#
loop_
_entity_poly.entity_id
_entity_poly.type
_entity_poly.pdbx_seq_one_letter_code
_entity_poly.pdbx_strand_id
1 'polypeptide(L)'
;MSDWEALGRKLLAFAFVIVLTIFWGVPVAAIGSFSNVSYLAKKYTWLAWLDRLSETQLGLLTGLVPALLLSLLQSLVPRFYRYIARQSGAVTLSHVELRTQTYFFVFSLIQVFLVTTFSSGLTAVIGQIALEPSSAPTLLAENLPKASNFYISYFVLYGIAISAVQVFNPLGLFWNEILPRIWPYSTPRESFIKYVALDTPGYGSECAKWTNLAVIAISYSCIAPLVLGFATVGFVFIYLAMRYNFFYVFSTEIDTKGAFYAQALQQLTVGIYIAELCLIGLFSTRVTGDVSANGPLILMVVLFSLTIVYQYLMRETLTPLTELLPRNLLAETEADYESRLSSDSASSSNSPDGSNKKDRKNRNKNRPDDEASSQYPRTQPLLAPDHAARSGRAQHRAGSMHHPARINDLYGHEKYKKVKDNFQRWFAPHSQSPAALASTLHPSLREPVPPYPEAIAKLAFVNPVVTREPPTLWIVRDEMRISEREIGEARREVDGLDVRDDGAWLDEKNVVQWEKERLREMPLWHGRVVY
;
A
#
# COMPACT_ATOMS: atom_id res chain seq x y z
N MET A 1 18.48 0.57 -21.19
CA MET A 1 18.62 -0.90 -21.02
C MET A 1 17.99 -1.53 -22.24
N SER A 2 18.67 -2.46 -22.92
CA SER A 2 18.06 -3.13 -24.07
C SER A 2 16.92 -4.06 -23.61
N ASP A 3 15.91 -4.27 -24.45
CA ASP A 3 14.73 -5.09 -24.09
C ASP A 3 15.10 -6.53 -23.73
N TRP A 4 16.13 -7.08 -24.39
CA TRP A 4 16.65 -8.42 -24.12
C TRP A 4 17.33 -8.54 -22.76
N GLU A 5 18.11 -7.54 -22.35
CA GLU A 5 18.68 -7.47 -21.00
C GLU A 5 17.58 -7.34 -19.93
N ALA A 6 16.51 -6.60 -20.24
CA ALA A 6 15.36 -6.46 -19.35
C ALA A 6 14.65 -7.79 -19.13
N LEU A 7 14.39 -8.53 -20.22
CA LEU A 7 13.77 -9.84 -20.15
C LEU A 7 14.66 -10.83 -19.40
N GLY A 8 15.96 -10.87 -19.71
CA GLY A 8 16.93 -11.74 -19.04
C GLY A 8 16.99 -11.50 -17.54
N ARG A 9 17.06 -10.22 -17.11
CA ARG A 9 17.05 -9.86 -15.67
C ARG A 9 15.75 -10.24 -14.98
N LYS A 10 14.59 -10.09 -15.63
CA LYS A 10 13.28 -10.49 -15.08
C LYS A 10 13.19 -12.01 -14.90
N LEU A 11 13.62 -12.78 -15.90
CA LEU A 11 13.63 -14.24 -15.84
C LEU A 11 14.60 -14.75 -14.76
N LEU A 12 15.80 -14.18 -14.70
CA LEU A 12 16.80 -14.53 -13.67
C LEU A 12 16.28 -14.20 -12.27
N ALA A 13 15.69 -13.01 -12.07
CA ALA A 13 15.06 -12.63 -10.80
C ALA A 13 13.95 -13.60 -10.40
N PHE A 14 13.08 -13.99 -11.33
CA PHE A 14 12.01 -14.94 -11.07
C PHE A 14 12.53 -16.33 -10.71
N ALA A 15 13.49 -16.86 -11.47
CA ALA A 15 14.14 -18.14 -11.18
C ALA A 15 14.81 -18.11 -9.81
N PHE A 16 15.52 -17.02 -9.49
CA PHE A 16 16.15 -16.85 -8.18
C PHE A 16 15.14 -16.79 -7.03
N VAL A 17 13.99 -16.13 -7.21
CA VAL A 17 12.90 -16.14 -6.23
C VAL A 17 12.36 -17.55 -6.00
N ILE A 18 12.19 -18.35 -7.05
CA ILE A 18 11.76 -19.75 -6.91
C ILE A 18 12.79 -20.57 -6.13
N VAL A 19 14.07 -20.48 -6.51
CA VAL A 19 15.17 -21.20 -5.83
C VAL A 19 15.23 -20.78 -4.36
N LEU A 20 15.22 -19.48 -4.07
CA LEU A 20 15.19 -18.97 -2.70
C LEU A 20 13.99 -19.51 -1.92
N THR A 21 12.80 -19.47 -2.53
CA THR A 21 11.58 -20.01 -1.91
C THR A 21 11.74 -21.50 -1.60
N ILE A 22 12.34 -22.29 -2.50
CA ILE A 22 12.50 -23.72 -2.29
C ILE A 22 13.46 -24.01 -1.13
N PHE A 23 14.61 -23.34 -1.12
CA PHE A 23 15.67 -23.56 -0.13
C PHE A 23 15.50 -22.74 1.15
N TRP A 24 14.42 -21.96 1.30
CA TRP A 24 14.17 -21.16 2.51
C TRP A 24 14.01 -22.00 3.78
N GLY A 25 13.62 -23.26 3.64
CA GLY A 25 13.58 -24.20 4.76
C GLY A 25 14.96 -24.42 5.40
N VAL A 26 16.05 -24.26 4.66
CA VAL A 26 17.43 -24.46 5.15
C VAL A 26 17.82 -23.44 6.22
N PRO A 27 17.74 -22.11 6.00
CA PRO A 27 18.05 -21.13 7.04
C PRO A 27 17.07 -21.21 8.22
N VAL A 28 15.79 -21.53 7.98
CA VAL A 28 14.81 -21.72 9.07
C VAL A 28 15.19 -22.94 9.93
N ALA A 29 15.56 -24.06 9.32
CA ALA A 29 16.00 -25.26 10.04
C ALA A 29 17.34 -25.03 10.77
N ALA A 30 18.25 -24.25 10.18
CA ALA A 30 19.49 -23.86 10.83
C ALA A 30 19.22 -23.04 12.11
N ILE A 31 18.32 -22.05 12.05
CA ILE A 31 17.87 -21.30 13.25
C ILE A 31 17.16 -22.23 14.23
N GLY A 32 16.30 -23.12 13.74
CA GLY A 32 15.61 -24.12 14.55
C GLY A 32 16.57 -25.02 15.32
N SER A 33 17.74 -25.36 14.76
CA SER A 33 18.73 -26.18 15.46
C SER A 33 19.31 -25.50 16.71
N PHE A 34 19.28 -24.16 16.79
CA PHE A 34 19.71 -23.43 18.00
C PHE A 34 18.75 -23.61 19.18
N SER A 35 17.52 -24.08 18.97
CA SER A 35 16.64 -24.42 20.10
C SER A 35 17.16 -25.63 20.89
N ASN A 36 18.07 -26.42 20.31
CA ASN A 36 18.67 -27.60 20.92
C ASN A 36 20.08 -27.29 21.47
N VAL A 37 20.15 -26.31 22.38
CA VAL A 37 21.41 -25.80 22.96
C VAL A 37 22.27 -26.90 23.58
N SER A 38 21.67 -27.89 24.25
CA SER A 38 22.41 -29.00 24.87
C SER A 38 23.17 -29.88 23.87
N TYR A 39 22.68 -29.98 22.63
CA TYR A 39 23.41 -30.67 21.55
C TYR A 39 24.56 -29.81 21.02
N LEU A 40 24.36 -28.49 20.89
CA LEU A 40 25.40 -27.57 20.44
C LEU A 40 26.53 -27.43 21.47
N ALA A 41 26.23 -27.40 22.76
CA ALA A 41 27.20 -27.31 23.85
C ALA A 41 28.14 -28.53 23.90
N LYS A 42 27.61 -29.73 23.62
CA LYS A 42 28.40 -30.97 23.52
C LYS A 42 29.24 -31.05 22.23
N LYS A 43 28.74 -30.48 21.14
CA LYS A 43 29.39 -30.55 19.82
C LYS A 43 30.51 -29.51 19.64
N TYR A 44 30.35 -28.34 20.23
CA TYR A 44 31.29 -27.23 20.09
C TYR A 44 31.81 -26.81 21.46
N THR A 45 33.10 -27.05 21.71
CA THR A 45 33.76 -26.78 22.99
C THR A 45 33.72 -25.31 23.41
N TRP A 46 33.62 -24.37 22.45
CA TRP A 46 33.44 -22.94 22.73
C TRP A 46 32.04 -22.57 23.24
N LEU A 47 31.04 -23.45 23.09
CA LEU A 47 29.70 -23.32 23.69
C LEU A 47 29.58 -24.06 25.04
N ALA A 48 30.66 -24.64 25.59
CA ALA A 48 30.62 -25.34 26.88
C ALA A 48 30.25 -24.44 28.08
N TRP A 49 30.30 -23.11 27.91
CA TRP A 49 29.80 -22.17 28.92
C TRP A 49 28.28 -22.22 29.07
N LEU A 50 27.52 -22.70 28.07
CA LEU A 50 26.07 -22.82 28.14
C LEU A 50 25.59 -23.89 29.13
N ASP A 51 26.40 -24.92 29.37
CA ASP A 51 26.12 -25.93 30.40
C ASP A 51 26.27 -25.37 31.82
N ARG A 52 26.80 -24.15 31.99
CA ARG A 52 26.95 -23.47 33.29
C ARG A 52 25.75 -22.57 33.65
N LEU A 53 24.78 -22.42 32.76
CA LEU A 53 23.61 -21.56 32.96
C LEU A 53 22.53 -22.28 33.78
N SER A 54 21.72 -21.52 34.54
CA SER A 54 20.58 -22.07 35.27
C SER A 54 19.47 -22.54 34.32
N GLU A 55 18.62 -23.47 34.75
CA GLU A 55 17.51 -24.00 33.93
C GLU A 55 16.60 -22.89 33.35
N THR A 56 16.38 -21.82 34.11
CA THR A 56 15.61 -20.64 33.69
C THR A 56 16.30 -19.83 32.59
N GLN A 57 17.61 -19.63 32.68
CA GLN A 57 18.40 -18.91 31.67
C GLN A 57 18.53 -19.74 30.39
N LEU A 58 18.69 -21.06 30.53
CA LEU A 58 18.77 -21.98 29.41
C LEU A 58 17.42 -22.08 28.69
N GLY A 59 16.32 -22.16 29.42
CA GLY A 59 14.95 -22.12 28.86
C GLY A 59 14.62 -20.81 28.14
N LEU A 60 15.06 -19.67 28.69
CA LEU A 60 14.91 -18.38 28.02
C LEU A 60 15.75 -18.34 26.73
N LEU A 61 16.98 -18.84 26.75
CA LEU A 61 17.85 -18.84 25.57
C LEU A 61 17.32 -19.77 24.48
N THR A 62 16.90 -20.99 24.81
CA THR A 62 16.38 -21.98 23.87
C THR A 62 15.01 -21.63 23.31
N GLY A 63 14.19 -20.89 24.05
CA GLY A 63 12.88 -20.42 23.60
C GLY A 63 12.92 -19.06 22.88
N LEU A 64 13.55 -18.06 23.49
CA LEU A 64 13.51 -16.67 23.03
C LEU A 64 14.45 -16.43 21.84
N VAL A 65 15.69 -16.94 21.88
CA VAL A 65 16.68 -16.62 20.85
C VAL A 65 16.27 -17.19 19.48
N PRO A 66 15.84 -18.46 19.34
CA PRO A 66 15.36 -18.96 18.06
C PRO A 66 14.12 -18.21 17.57
N ALA A 67 13.21 -17.82 18.46
CA ALA A 67 12.03 -17.04 18.08
C ALA A 67 12.40 -15.64 17.56
N LEU A 68 13.35 -14.95 18.18
CA LEU A 68 13.86 -13.65 17.74
C LEU A 68 14.66 -13.74 16.44
N LEU A 69 15.54 -14.74 16.32
CA LEU A 69 16.29 -14.99 15.09
C LEU A 69 15.35 -15.34 13.94
N LEU A 70 14.33 -16.16 14.21
CA LEU A 70 13.32 -16.51 13.22
C LEU A 70 12.52 -15.27 12.81
N SER A 71 12.05 -14.45 13.75
CA SER A 71 11.30 -13.23 13.41
C SER A 71 12.14 -12.23 12.60
N LEU A 72 13.42 -12.08 12.94
CA LEU A 72 14.36 -11.26 12.18
C LEU A 72 14.58 -11.83 10.77
N LEU A 73 14.76 -13.15 10.64
CA LEU A 73 14.87 -13.82 9.35
C LEU A 73 13.61 -13.64 8.50
N GLN A 74 12.41 -13.78 9.08
CA GLN A 74 11.14 -13.54 8.36
C GLN A 74 10.98 -12.07 7.94
N SER A 75 11.41 -11.13 8.77
CA SER A 75 11.37 -9.69 8.44
C SER A 75 12.26 -9.31 7.26
N LEU A 76 13.30 -10.11 6.98
CA LEU A 76 14.24 -9.90 5.90
C LEU A 76 13.64 -10.25 4.52
N VAL A 77 12.71 -11.20 4.45
CA VAL A 77 12.20 -11.74 3.18
C VAL A 77 11.58 -10.64 2.29
N PRO A 78 10.62 -9.83 2.75
CA PRO A 78 10.08 -8.75 1.94
C PRO A 78 11.13 -7.71 1.53
N ARG A 79 12.11 -7.43 2.40
CA ARG A 79 13.18 -6.46 2.12
C ARG A 79 14.06 -6.96 0.98
N PHE A 80 14.38 -8.26 0.99
CA PHE A 80 15.16 -8.89 -0.06
C PHE A 80 14.40 -8.95 -1.39
N TYR A 81 13.09 -9.23 -1.38
CA TYR A 81 12.29 -9.18 -2.62
C TYR A 81 12.17 -7.77 -3.20
N ARG A 82 12.06 -6.72 -2.36
CA ARG A 82 12.13 -5.33 -2.84
C ARG A 82 13.47 -5.04 -3.51
N TYR A 83 14.56 -5.53 -2.93
CA TYR A 83 15.89 -5.39 -3.52
C TYR A 83 15.97 -6.06 -4.90
N ILE A 84 15.53 -7.32 -5.02
CA ILE A 84 15.50 -8.05 -6.30
C ILE A 84 14.57 -7.35 -7.31
N ALA A 85 13.41 -6.88 -6.87
CA ALA A 85 12.48 -6.13 -7.72
C ALA A 85 13.12 -4.86 -8.31
N ARG A 86 13.93 -4.14 -7.52
CA ARG A 86 14.75 -3.00 -8.03
C ARG A 86 15.79 -3.47 -9.05
N GLN A 87 16.54 -4.54 -8.75
CA GLN A 87 17.58 -5.06 -9.66
C GLN A 87 17.02 -5.60 -10.98
N SER A 88 15.78 -6.11 -10.98
CA SER A 88 15.05 -6.56 -12.17
C SER A 88 14.57 -5.43 -13.10
N GLY A 89 14.91 -4.17 -12.81
CA GLY A 89 14.60 -3.02 -13.66
C GLY A 89 13.20 -2.45 -13.46
N ALA A 90 12.63 -2.50 -12.26
CA ALA A 90 11.45 -1.72 -11.93
C ALA A 90 11.82 -0.23 -11.81
N VAL A 91 11.20 0.63 -12.62
CA VAL A 91 11.56 2.06 -12.73
C VAL A 91 10.96 2.90 -11.60
N THR A 92 9.75 2.57 -11.13
CA THR A 92 9.03 3.31 -10.09
C THR A 92 8.88 2.49 -8.81
N LEU A 93 8.72 3.17 -7.67
CA LEU A 93 8.47 2.51 -6.38
C LEU A 93 7.17 1.70 -6.40
N SER A 94 6.12 2.20 -7.05
CA SER A 94 4.85 1.49 -7.27
C SER A 94 5.06 0.15 -7.97
N HIS A 95 5.89 0.10 -9.04
CA HIS A 95 6.22 -1.15 -9.72
C HIS A 95 7.09 -2.09 -8.88
N VAL A 96 7.99 -1.55 -8.05
CA VAL A 96 8.79 -2.36 -7.12
C VAL A 96 7.87 -3.07 -6.12
N GLU A 97 6.90 -2.38 -5.53
CA GLU A 97 5.97 -2.99 -4.58
C GLU A 97 5.03 -4.00 -5.26
N LEU A 98 4.51 -3.73 -6.46
CA LEU A 98 3.67 -4.69 -7.21
C LEU A 98 4.43 -5.99 -7.54
N ARG A 99 5.69 -5.89 -7.98
CA ARG A 99 6.56 -7.07 -8.18
C ARG A 99 6.84 -7.79 -6.86
N THR A 100 7.08 -7.03 -5.79
CA THR A 100 7.29 -7.58 -4.45
C THR A 100 6.06 -8.35 -3.99
N GLN A 101 4.84 -7.88 -4.27
CA GLN A 101 3.60 -8.63 -4.01
C GLN A 101 3.60 -9.98 -4.74
N THR A 102 3.97 -10.02 -6.03
CA THR A 102 4.04 -11.28 -6.78
C THR A 102 5.02 -12.26 -6.15
N TYR A 103 6.25 -11.81 -5.86
CA TYR A 103 7.29 -12.66 -5.31
C TYR A 103 6.94 -13.14 -3.90
N PHE A 104 6.46 -12.23 -3.05
CA PHE A 104 6.08 -12.57 -1.68
C PHE A 104 4.82 -13.44 -1.63
N PHE A 105 3.87 -13.27 -2.57
CA PHE A 105 2.71 -14.16 -2.69
C PHE A 105 3.13 -15.59 -3.02
N VAL A 106 3.99 -15.79 -4.03
CA VAL A 106 4.52 -17.13 -4.38
C VAL A 106 5.24 -17.75 -3.18
N PHE A 107 6.05 -16.95 -2.49
CA PHE A 107 6.73 -17.39 -1.27
C PHE A 107 5.74 -17.81 -0.17
N SER A 108 4.73 -16.98 0.15
CA SER A 108 3.73 -17.30 1.17
C SER A 108 2.87 -18.50 0.79
N LEU A 109 2.49 -18.63 -0.48
CA LEU A 109 1.74 -19.78 -0.97
C LEU A 109 2.52 -21.08 -0.76
N ILE A 110 3.79 -21.10 -1.14
CA ILE A 110 4.62 -22.29 -1.03
C ILE A 110 4.97 -22.57 0.43
N GLN A 111 5.53 -21.59 1.15
CA GLN A 111 6.09 -21.80 2.49
C GLN A 111 5.05 -21.77 3.61
N VAL A 112 4.05 -20.89 3.55
CA VAL A 112 3.05 -20.79 4.62
C VAL A 112 1.89 -21.74 4.37
N PHE A 113 1.47 -21.93 3.12
CA PHE A 113 0.37 -22.84 2.79
C PHE A 113 0.84 -24.26 2.48
N LEU A 114 1.55 -24.50 1.37
CA LEU A 114 1.87 -25.87 0.94
C LEU A 114 2.79 -26.61 1.91
N VAL A 115 3.91 -26.02 2.35
CA VAL A 115 4.85 -26.69 3.27
C VAL A 115 4.18 -27.09 4.59
N THR A 116 3.38 -26.20 5.17
CA THR A 116 2.64 -26.48 6.40
C THR A 116 1.59 -27.57 6.20
N THR A 117 0.97 -27.63 5.03
CA THR A 117 -0.03 -28.66 4.69
C THR A 117 0.59 -30.06 4.62
N PHE A 118 1.78 -30.18 4.02
CA PHE A 118 2.43 -31.48 3.84
C PHE A 118 3.31 -31.90 5.02
N SER A 119 3.64 -31.00 5.96
CA SER A 119 4.47 -31.21 7.17
C SER A 119 5.90 -31.78 6.95
N SER A 120 6.19 -32.35 5.79
CA SER A 120 7.40 -33.08 5.41
C SER A 120 8.48 -32.20 4.76
N GLY A 121 8.29 -30.87 4.76
CA GLY A 121 9.19 -29.93 4.08
C GLY A 121 9.04 -29.96 2.56
N LEU A 122 9.31 -28.83 1.91
CA LEU A 122 9.04 -28.66 0.48
C LEU A 122 9.82 -29.61 -0.43
N THR A 123 11.09 -29.90 -0.09
CA THR A 123 11.97 -30.75 -0.91
C THR A 123 11.42 -32.17 -1.04
N ALA A 124 10.82 -32.71 0.02
CA ALA A 124 10.21 -34.03 0.00
C ALA A 124 8.98 -34.06 -0.93
N VAL A 125 8.13 -33.04 -0.84
CA VAL A 125 6.93 -32.88 -1.67
C VAL A 125 7.29 -32.73 -3.15
N ILE A 126 8.26 -31.87 -3.46
CA ILE A 126 8.75 -31.70 -4.83
C ILE A 126 9.39 -32.99 -5.34
N GLY A 127 10.15 -33.71 -4.51
CA GLY A 127 10.70 -35.02 -4.89
C GLY A 127 9.61 -36.01 -5.29
N GLN A 128 8.52 -36.09 -4.51
CA GLN A 128 7.38 -36.95 -4.82
C GLN A 128 6.66 -36.53 -6.11
N ILE A 129 6.42 -35.23 -6.30
CA ILE A 129 5.73 -34.70 -7.49
C ILE A 129 6.60 -34.77 -8.75
N ALA A 130 7.91 -34.58 -8.63
CA ALA A 130 8.84 -34.62 -9.76
C ALA A 130 9.03 -36.04 -10.30
N LEU A 131 8.97 -37.05 -9.42
CA LEU A 131 9.00 -38.45 -9.82
C LEU A 131 7.68 -38.89 -10.46
N GLU A 132 6.54 -38.40 -9.96
CA GLU A 132 5.23 -38.79 -10.48
C GLU A 132 4.22 -37.61 -10.44
N PRO A 133 4.14 -36.80 -11.51
CA PRO A 133 3.31 -35.59 -11.53
C PRO A 133 1.80 -35.88 -11.51
N SER A 134 1.39 -37.09 -11.92
CA SER A 134 0.00 -37.57 -11.83
C SER A 134 -0.49 -37.77 -10.40
N SER A 135 0.43 -37.91 -9.43
CA SER A 135 0.09 -38.11 -8.01
C SER A 135 -0.20 -36.82 -7.24
N ALA A 136 0.06 -35.65 -7.82
CA ALA A 136 -0.12 -34.38 -7.12
C ALA A 136 -1.55 -34.15 -6.57
N PRO A 137 -2.64 -34.44 -7.33
CA PRO A 137 -4.01 -34.32 -6.81
C PRO A 137 -4.28 -35.26 -5.62
N THR A 138 -3.79 -36.50 -5.67
CA THR A 138 -4.03 -37.50 -4.62
C THR A 138 -3.25 -37.16 -3.34
N LEU A 139 -2.02 -36.66 -3.47
CA LEU A 139 -1.22 -36.17 -2.34
C LEU A 139 -1.88 -34.96 -1.65
N LEU A 140 -2.45 -34.04 -2.43
CA LEU A 140 -3.23 -32.91 -1.89
C LEU A 140 -4.48 -33.40 -1.15
N ALA A 141 -5.24 -34.33 -1.75
CA ALA A 141 -6.45 -34.88 -1.15
C ALA A 141 -6.20 -35.57 0.20
N GLU A 142 -5.03 -36.16 0.39
CA GLU A 142 -4.70 -36.83 1.65
C GLU A 142 -4.26 -35.85 2.75
N ASN A 143 -3.45 -34.85 2.42
CA ASN A 143 -2.79 -34.00 3.40
C ASN A 143 -3.58 -32.72 3.73
N LEU A 144 -4.29 -32.16 2.76
CA LEU A 144 -5.01 -30.91 2.92
C LEU A 144 -6.09 -30.99 4.01
N PRO A 145 -6.95 -32.03 4.09
CA PRO A 145 -7.90 -32.18 5.18
C PRO A 145 -7.25 -32.34 6.55
N LYS A 146 -6.10 -33.03 6.65
CA LYS A 146 -5.37 -33.24 7.92
C LYS A 146 -4.87 -31.93 8.52
N ALA A 147 -4.48 -30.97 7.68
CA ALA A 147 -4.00 -29.66 8.11
C ALA A 147 -5.12 -28.65 8.49
N SER A 148 -6.40 -29.01 8.34
CA SER A 148 -7.52 -28.10 8.62
C SER A 148 -7.54 -27.56 10.06
N ASN A 149 -7.25 -28.39 11.06
CA ASN A 149 -7.18 -27.97 12.47
C ASN A 149 -6.11 -26.91 12.70
N PHE A 150 -4.95 -27.04 12.05
CA PHE A 150 -3.89 -26.03 12.10
C PHE A 150 -4.41 -24.70 11.55
N TYR A 151 -5.10 -24.71 10.40
CA TYR A 151 -5.59 -23.47 9.80
C TYR A 151 -6.73 -22.82 10.59
N ILE A 152 -7.57 -23.60 11.28
CA ILE A 152 -8.54 -23.04 12.23
C ILE A 152 -7.82 -22.24 13.32
N SER A 153 -6.83 -22.84 13.98
CA SER A 153 -6.02 -22.13 14.98
C SER A 153 -5.26 -20.94 14.40
N TYR A 154 -4.75 -21.07 13.17
CA TYR A 154 -4.06 -20.01 12.46
C TYR A 154 -4.95 -18.80 12.22
N PHE A 155 -6.20 -18.99 11.76
CA PHE A 155 -7.17 -17.90 11.57
C PHE A 155 -7.56 -17.22 12.88
N VAL A 156 -7.71 -17.98 13.97
CA VAL A 156 -7.99 -17.40 15.30
C VAL A 156 -6.81 -16.55 15.78
N LEU A 157 -5.59 -17.10 15.68
CA LEU A 157 -4.37 -16.40 16.09
C LEU A 157 -4.14 -15.14 15.26
N TYR A 158 -4.21 -15.23 13.93
CA TYR A 158 -4.04 -14.06 13.05
C TYR A 158 -5.19 -13.06 13.22
N GLY A 159 -6.42 -13.54 13.29
CA GLY A 159 -7.59 -12.69 13.44
C GLY A 159 -7.55 -11.86 14.72
N ILE A 160 -7.27 -12.48 15.86
CA ILE A 160 -7.32 -11.79 17.16
C ILE A 160 -5.96 -11.19 17.53
N ALA A 161 -4.90 -12.02 17.59
CA ALA A 161 -3.62 -11.58 18.14
C ALA A 161 -2.91 -10.59 17.23
N ILE A 162 -2.87 -10.82 15.92
CA ILE A 162 -2.21 -9.88 14.99
C ILE A 162 -3.01 -8.58 14.87
N SER A 163 -4.34 -8.64 14.84
CA SER A 163 -5.16 -7.41 14.88
C SER A 163 -4.92 -6.61 16.16
N ALA A 164 -4.80 -7.27 17.32
CA ALA A 164 -4.46 -6.61 18.58
C ALA A 164 -3.06 -5.96 18.52
N VAL A 165 -2.06 -6.64 17.96
CA VAL A 165 -0.71 -6.08 17.76
C VAL A 165 -0.73 -4.89 16.80
N GLN A 166 -1.52 -4.95 15.72
CA GLN A 166 -1.64 -3.86 14.74
C GLN A 166 -2.27 -2.60 15.34
N VAL A 167 -3.25 -2.74 16.23
CA VAL A 167 -3.90 -1.61 16.91
C VAL A 167 -3.04 -1.08 18.07
N PHE A 168 -2.45 -1.97 18.86
CA PHE A 168 -1.61 -1.57 20.00
C PHE A 168 -0.25 -1.00 19.57
N ASN A 169 0.26 -1.44 18.42
CA ASN A 169 1.56 -1.07 17.85
C ASN A 169 2.71 -1.05 18.90
N PRO A 170 3.04 -2.20 19.53
CA PRO A 170 4.03 -2.26 20.61
C PRO A 170 5.43 -1.84 20.16
N LEU A 171 5.80 -2.15 18.91
CA LEU A 171 7.09 -1.75 18.37
C LEU A 171 7.15 -0.24 18.13
N GLY A 172 6.09 0.36 17.58
CA GLY A 172 5.98 1.81 17.47
C GLY A 172 6.09 2.49 18.83
N LEU A 173 5.38 1.99 19.84
CA LEU A 173 5.47 2.51 21.20
C LEU A 173 6.90 2.41 21.76
N PHE A 174 7.56 1.28 21.57
CA PHE A 174 8.93 1.10 22.04
C PHE A 174 9.92 2.05 21.34
N TRP A 175 9.89 2.13 20.01
CA TRP A 175 10.84 2.94 19.25
C TRP A 175 10.55 4.45 19.30
N ASN A 176 9.27 4.84 19.39
CA ASN A 176 8.87 6.26 19.33
C ASN A 176 8.75 6.90 20.72
N GLU A 177 8.35 6.15 21.76
CA GLU A 177 8.12 6.72 23.10
C GLU A 177 9.15 6.26 24.13
N ILE A 178 9.49 4.97 24.17
CA ILE A 178 10.37 4.42 25.22
C ILE A 178 11.84 4.70 24.90
N LEU A 179 12.30 4.43 23.68
CA LEU A 179 13.69 4.58 23.32
C LEU A 179 14.19 6.03 23.41
N PRO A 180 13.46 7.06 22.93
CA PRO A 180 13.95 8.44 23.02
C PRO A 180 14.07 8.94 24.46
N ARG A 181 13.36 8.29 25.40
CA ARG A 181 13.49 8.57 26.84
C ARG A 181 14.80 8.01 27.44
N ILE A 182 15.34 6.94 26.85
CA ILE A 182 16.60 6.31 27.27
C ILE A 182 17.78 6.91 26.50
N TRP A 183 17.59 7.16 25.21
CA TRP A 183 18.58 7.70 24.29
C TRP A 183 18.01 8.92 23.54
N PRO A 184 18.15 10.12 24.11
CA PRO A 184 17.60 11.33 23.52
C PRO A 184 18.20 11.63 22.14
N TYR A 185 17.39 12.23 21.27
CA TYR A 185 17.85 12.70 19.97
C TYR A 185 18.83 13.87 20.12
N SER A 186 19.88 13.89 19.30
CA SER A 186 20.93 14.90 19.37
C SER A 186 20.53 16.24 18.73
N THR A 187 19.52 16.26 17.86
CA THR A 187 19.09 17.49 17.15
C THR A 187 17.57 17.68 17.19
N PRO A 188 17.06 18.94 17.25
CA PRO A 188 15.63 19.22 17.18
C PRO A 188 15.00 18.67 15.91
N ARG A 189 15.70 18.82 14.79
CA ARG A 189 15.29 18.33 13.47
C ARG A 189 15.00 16.83 13.49
N GLU A 190 15.90 16.02 14.03
CA GLU A 190 15.72 14.57 14.07
C GLU A 190 14.50 14.18 14.92
N SER A 191 14.35 14.84 16.08
CA SER A 191 13.21 14.63 16.98
C SER A 191 11.88 14.99 16.32
N PHE A 192 11.82 16.15 15.65
CA PHE A 192 10.62 16.62 14.95
C PHE A 192 10.26 15.75 13.74
N ILE A 193 11.23 15.40 12.89
CA ILE A 193 10.97 14.57 11.71
C ILE A 193 10.40 13.21 12.14
N LYS A 194 10.95 12.59 13.18
CA LYS A 194 10.46 11.31 13.70
C LYS A 194 9.08 11.42 14.34
N TYR A 195 8.77 12.56 14.98
CA TYR A 195 7.47 12.80 15.60
C TYR A 195 6.35 13.01 14.57
N VAL A 196 6.65 13.71 13.47
CA VAL A 196 5.66 14.01 12.41
C VAL A 196 5.59 12.89 11.37
N ALA A 197 6.60 12.02 11.27
CA ALA A 197 6.61 10.86 10.39
C ALA A 197 5.57 9.83 10.83
N LEU A 198 4.57 9.61 9.97
CA LEU A 198 3.63 8.51 10.09
C LEU A 198 4.21 7.24 9.47
N ASP A 199 3.81 6.08 10.00
CA ASP A 199 4.29 4.81 9.48
C ASP A 199 3.75 4.55 8.07
N THR A 200 4.55 3.93 7.21
CA THR A 200 4.16 3.60 5.83
C THR A 200 4.00 2.09 5.70
N PRO A 201 2.80 1.59 5.40
CA PRO A 201 2.60 0.15 5.31
C PRO A 201 3.39 -0.41 4.13
N GLY A 202 4.05 -1.55 4.34
CA GLY A 202 4.73 -2.29 3.29
C GLY A 202 3.74 -2.97 2.35
N TYR A 203 3.07 -2.21 1.48
CA TYR A 203 1.94 -2.65 0.65
C TYR A 203 2.18 -3.97 -0.08
N GLY A 204 3.34 -4.14 -0.74
CA GLY A 204 3.63 -5.36 -1.50
C GLY A 204 3.61 -6.61 -0.61
N SER A 205 4.18 -6.52 0.60
CA SER A 205 4.17 -7.64 1.56
C SER A 205 2.82 -7.84 2.22
N GLU A 206 2.15 -6.77 2.67
CA GLU A 206 0.88 -6.89 3.38
C GLU A 206 -0.23 -7.42 2.47
N CYS A 207 -0.36 -6.88 1.25
CA CYS A 207 -1.33 -7.37 0.27
C CYS A 207 -1.13 -8.86 -0.03
N ALA A 208 0.11 -9.31 -0.21
CA ALA A 208 0.41 -10.71 -0.46
C ALA A 208 0.07 -11.63 0.73
N LYS A 209 0.33 -11.19 1.97
CA LYS A 209 -0.06 -11.95 3.19
C LYS A 209 -1.57 -12.17 3.26
N TRP A 210 -2.34 -11.10 3.09
CA TRP A 210 -3.81 -11.17 3.18
C TRP A 210 -4.42 -11.94 2.02
N THR A 211 -3.85 -11.80 0.82
CA THR A 211 -4.26 -12.59 -0.35
C THR A 211 -4.01 -14.08 -0.12
N ASN A 212 -2.86 -14.45 0.45
CA ASN A 212 -2.57 -15.85 0.80
C ASN A 212 -3.54 -16.39 1.87
N LEU A 213 -3.88 -15.59 2.88
CA LEU A 213 -4.88 -15.94 3.89
C LEU A 213 -6.24 -16.24 3.23
N ALA A 214 -6.63 -15.45 2.22
CA ALA A 214 -7.88 -15.65 1.49
C ALA A 214 -7.82 -16.88 0.57
N VAL A 215 -6.67 -17.13 -0.08
CA VAL A 215 -6.42 -18.37 -0.84
C VAL A 215 -6.59 -19.61 0.04
N ILE A 216 -6.10 -19.60 1.27
CA ILE A 216 -6.30 -20.70 2.23
C ILE A 216 -7.80 -20.86 2.54
N ALA A 217 -8.51 -19.77 2.86
CA ALA A 217 -9.94 -19.83 3.16
C ALA A 217 -10.77 -20.42 2.00
N ILE A 218 -10.48 -20.01 0.76
CA ILE A 218 -11.11 -20.54 -0.46
C ILE A 218 -10.74 -22.02 -0.66
N SER A 219 -9.47 -22.37 -0.46
CA SER A 219 -9.02 -23.77 -0.63
C SER A 219 -9.77 -24.71 0.31
N TYR A 220 -10.03 -24.28 1.55
CA TYR A 220 -10.73 -25.07 2.56
C TYR A 220 -12.25 -24.97 2.52
N SER A 221 -12.85 -24.07 1.73
CA SER A 221 -14.29 -23.80 1.80
C SER A 221 -15.15 -25.04 1.51
N CYS A 222 -14.71 -25.88 0.57
CA CYS A 222 -15.41 -27.11 0.17
C CYS A 222 -14.92 -28.36 0.94
N ILE A 223 -13.75 -28.30 1.55
CA ILE A 223 -13.09 -29.45 2.19
C ILE A 223 -13.40 -29.51 3.69
N ALA A 224 -13.24 -28.37 4.37
CA ALA A 224 -13.51 -28.21 5.79
C ALA A 224 -14.25 -26.88 6.03
N PRO A 225 -15.58 -26.84 5.84
CA PRO A 225 -16.37 -25.60 5.88
C PRO A 225 -16.24 -24.82 7.19
N LEU A 226 -15.91 -25.48 8.30
CA LEU A 226 -15.68 -24.84 9.58
C LEU A 226 -14.54 -23.80 9.51
N VAL A 227 -13.51 -24.03 8.69
CA VAL A 227 -12.41 -23.08 8.44
C VAL A 227 -12.96 -21.74 7.94
N LEU A 228 -13.99 -21.76 7.09
CA LEU A 228 -14.60 -20.55 6.53
C LEU A 228 -15.26 -19.68 7.60
N GLY A 229 -15.88 -20.30 8.61
CA GLY A 229 -16.49 -19.58 9.74
C GLY A 229 -15.44 -18.79 10.54
N PHE A 230 -14.34 -19.45 10.92
CA PHE A 230 -13.23 -18.81 11.62
C PHE A 230 -12.49 -17.80 10.73
N ALA A 231 -12.35 -18.07 9.44
CA ALA A 231 -11.77 -17.13 8.48
C ALA A 231 -12.59 -15.84 8.40
N THR A 232 -13.92 -15.94 8.37
CA THR A 232 -14.81 -14.77 8.35
C THR A 232 -14.60 -13.88 9.57
N VAL A 233 -14.59 -14.46 10.76
CA VAL A 233 -14.33 -13.72 12.01
C VAL A 233 -12.93 -13.09 11.98
N GLY A 234 -11.92 -13.83 11.54
CA GLY A 234 -10.55 -13.32 11.43
C GLY A 234 -10.43 -12.14 10.46
N PHE A 235 -11.04 -12.23 9.28
CA PHE A 235 -11.06 -11.14 8.30
C PHE A 235 -11.80 -9.90 8.80
N VAL A 236 -12.87 -10.06 9.58
CA VAL A 236 -13.58 -8.92 10.19
C VAL A 236 -12.67 -8.16 11.16
N PHE A 237 -11.94 -8.86 12.03
CA PHE A 237 -10.99 -8.20 12.94
C PHE A 237 -9.86 -7.52 12.19
N ILE A 238 -9.27 -8.18 11.19
CA ILE A 238 -8.21 -7.61 10.36
C ILE A 238 -8.73 -6.37 9.62
N TYR A 239 -9.96 -6.42 9.07
CA TYR A 239 -10.59 -5.28 8.43
C TYR A 239 -10.75 -4.10 9.38
N LEU A 240 -11.24 -4.31 10.60
CA LEU A 240 -11.40 -3.25 11.59
C LEU A 240 -10.05 -2.64 12.01
N ALA A 241 -9.04 -3.48 12.25
CA ALA A 241 -7.69 -3.03 12.62
C ALA A 241 -7.03 -2.22 11.49
N MET A 242 -7.05 -2.74 10.26
CA MET A 242 -6.49 -2.05 9.10
C MET A 242 -7.24 -0.77 8.79
N ARG A 243 -8.58 -0.77 8.91
CA ARG A 243 -9.38 0.45 8.75
C ARG A 243 -8.95 1.53 9.72
N TYR A 244 -8.80 1.19 11.01
CA TYR A 244 -8.30 2.15 12.01
C TYR A 244 -6.92 2.69 11.64
N ASN A 245 -5.98 1.81 11.29
CA ASN A 245 -4.62 2.23 10.95
C ASN A 245 -4.56 3.12 9.70
N PHE A 246 -5.37 2.86 8.67
CA PHE A 246 -5.44 3.73 7.49
C PHE A 246 -6.02 5.12 7.77
N PHE A 247 -6.92 5.26 8.75
CA PHE A 247 -7.47 6.56 9.11
C PHE A 247 -6.56 7.39 10.01
N TYR A 248 -5.79 6.74 10.91
CA TYR A 248 -5.12 7.45 12.00
C TYR A 248 -3.60 7.28 12.06
N VAL A 249 -3.04 6.21 11.50
CA VAL A 249 -1.62 5.84 11.73
C VAL A 249 -0.80 5.87 10.45
N PHE A 250 -1.38 5.43 9.33
CA PHE A 250 -0.63 5.23 8.10
C PHE A 250 -0.56 6.46 7.21
N SER A 251 0.58 6.62 6.55
CA SER A 251 0.77 7.53 5.42
C SER A 251 0.99 6.74 4.14
N THR A 252 0.47 7.27 3.04
CA THR A 252 0.53 6.65 1.71
C THR A 252 1.51 7.43 0.83
N GLU A 253 2.80 7.07 0.86
CA GLU A 253 3.79 7.67 -0.04
C GLU A 253 3.72 7.10 -1.46
N ILE A 254 3.28 5.85 -1.59
CA ILE A 254 3.22 5.11 -2.84
C ILE A 254 1.76 4.98 -3.26
N ASP A 255 1.40 5.60 -4.38
CA ASP A 255 0.11 5.39 -5.03
C ASP A 255 0.24 4.36 -6.18
N THR A 256 -0.59 3.33 -6.14
CA THR A 256 -0.71 2.30 -7.19
C THR A 256 -2.06 2.32 -7.88
N LYS A 257 -2.93 3.29 -7.58
CA LYS A 257 -4.25 3.49 -8.20
C LYS A 257 -5.13 2.23 -8.16
N GLY A 258 -4.97 1.40 -7.12
CA GLY A 258 -5.72 0.15 -6.95
C GLY A 258 -5.12 -1.07 -7.66
N ALA A 259 -3.95 -0.99 -8.29
CA ALA A 259 -3.34 -2.13 -8.99
C ALA A 259 -3.07 -3.34 -8.08
N PHE A 260 -2.76 -3.11 -6.78
CA PHE A 260 -2.62 -4.20 -5.80
C PHE A 260 -3.88 -5.06 -5.67
N TYR A 261 -5.07 -4.44 -5.75
CA TYR A 261 -6.34 -5.15 -5.66
C TYR A 261 -6.60 -6.00 -6.91
N ALA A 262 -6.39 -5.44 -8.10
CA ALA A 262 -6.53 -6.19 -9.35
C ALA A 262 -5.58 -7.40 -9.39
N GLN A 263 -4.35 -7.23 -8.91
CA GLN A 263 -3.38 -8.30 -8.80
C GLN A 263 -3.79 -9.35 -7.75
N ALA A 264 -4.28 -8.93 -6.58
CA ALA A 264 -4.79 -9.82 -5.55
C ALA A 264 -5.97 -10.66 -6.07
N LEU A 265 -6.90 -10.05 -6.81
CA LEU A 265 -8.04 -10.75 -7.40
C LEU A 265 -7.60 -11.89 -8.34
N GLN A 266 -6.59 -11.64 -9.17
CA GLN A 266 -5.98 -12.68 -10.02
C GLN A 266 -5.23 -13.75 -9.23
N GLN A 267 -4.74 -13.44 -8.04
CA GLN A 267 -4.05 -14.38 -7.16
C GLN A 267 -5.04 -15.25 -6.36
N LEU A 268 -6.25 -14.76 -6.07
CA LEU A 268 -7.27 -15.53 -5.36
C LEU A 268 -7.72 -16.79 -6.12
N THR A 269 -7.70 -16.76 -7.44
CA THR A 269 -8.07 -17.93 -8.26
C THR A 269 -7.10 -19.10 -8.07
N VAL A 270 -5.89 -18.86 -7.56
CA VAL A 270 -4.97 -19.93 -7.13
C VAL A 270 -5.59 -20.79 -6.03
N GLY A 271 -6.37 -20.21 -5.12
CA GLY A 271 -7.10 -20.98 -4.10
C GLY A 271 -8.19 -21.86 -4.68
N ILE A 272 -8.85 -21.39 -5.74
CA ILE A 272 -9.86 -22.17 -6.47
C ILE A 272 -9.19 -23.37 -7.16
N TYR A 273 -8.05 -23.15 -7.83
CA TYR A 273 -7.29 -24.25 -8.43
C TYR A 273 -6.84 -25.29 -7.40
N ILE A 274 -6.38 -24.87 -6.23
CA ILE A 274 -5.97 -25.80 -5.17
C ILE A 274 -7.17 -26.60 -4.64
N ALA A 275 -8.32 -25.95 -4.43
CA ALA A 275 -9.56 -26.64 -4.05
C ALA A 275 -9.99 -27.68 -5.10
N GLU A 276 -9.99 -27.31 -6.37
CA GLU A 276 -10.36 -28.18 -7.49
C GLU A 276 -9.42 -29.37 -7.63
N LEU A 277 -8.10 -29.14 -7.61
CA LEU A 277 -7.10 -30.21 -7.66
C LEU A 277 -7.24 -31.17 -6.47
N CYS A 278 -7.51 -30.65 -5.28
CA CYS A 278 -7.76 -31.48 -4.11
C CYS A 278 -9.04 -32.31 -4.25
N LEU A 279 -10.13 -31.75 -4.77
CA LEU A 279 -11.38 -32.46 -5.00
C LEU A 279 -11.25 -33.51 -6.11
N ILE A 280 -10.52 -33.21 -7.19
CA ILE A 280 -10.17 -34.18 -8.24
C ILE A 280 -9.42 -35.36 -7.61
N GLY A 281 -8.41 -35.09 -6.77
CA GLY A 281 -7.69 -36.15 -6.04
C GLY A 281 -8.59 -36.97 -5.12
N LEU A 282 -9.50 -36.32 -4.40
CA LEU A 282 -10.41 -36.97 -3.45
C LEU A 282 -11.46 -37.85 -4.14
N PHE A 283 -11.94 -37.46 -5.33
CA PHE A 283 -12.80 -38.31 -6.13
C PHE A 283 -12.02 -39.40 -6.87
N SER A 284 -10.80 -39.10 -7.34
CA SER A 284 -9.95 -40.06 -8.04
C SER A 284 -9.59 -41.27 -7.17
N THR A 285 -9.35 -41.08 -5.88
CA THR A 285 -9.10 -42.21 -4.96
C THR A 285 -10.31 -43.09 -4.71
N ARG A 286 -11.54 -42.59 -4.93
CA ARG A 286 -12.79 -43.35 -4.75
C ARG A 286 -13.31 -44.03 -6.02
N VAL A 287 -12.86 -43.60 -7.20
CA VAL A 287 -13.23 -44.21 -8.49
C VAL A 287 -12.88 -45.70 -8.56
N THR A 288 -11.82 -46.13 -7.89
CA THR A 288 -11.41 -47.55 -7.86
C THR A 288 -12.40 -48.45 -7.11
N GLY A 289 -13.29 -47.89 -6.28
CA GLY A 289 -14.25 -48.62 -5.46
C GLY A 289 -15.70 -48.57 -5.94
N ASP A 290 -16.16 -47.41 -6.44
CA ASP A 290 -17.56 -47.18 -6.83
C ASP A 290 -17.71 -46.53 -8.21
N VAL A 291 -18.51 -47.13 -9.09
CA VAL A 291 -18.81 -46.61 -10.44
C VAL A 291 -19.53 -45.23 -10.39
N SER A 292 -20.18 -44.92 -9.26
CA SER A 292 -20.88 -43.65 -9.03
C SER A 292 -19.94 -42.45 -8.87
N ALA A 293 -18.66 -42.67 -8.52
CA ALA A 293 -17.67 -41.60 -8.35
C ALA A 293 -17.16 -41.02 -9.68
N ASN A 294 -17.41 -41.69 -10.80
CA ASN A 294 -17.00 -41.24 -12.14
C ASN A 294 -17.69 -39.92 -12.55
N GLY A 295 -18.98 -39.76 -12.21
CA GLY A 295 -19.75 -38.55 -12.55
C GLY A 295 -19.16 -37.29 -11.90
N PRO A 296 -19.00 -37.25 -10.56
CA PRO A 296 -18.37 -36.13 -9.86
C PRO A 296 -16.95 -35.82 -10.35
N LEU A 297 -16.14 -36.83 -10.64
CA LEU A 297 -14.78 -36.61 -11.15
C LEU A 297 -14.77 -35.91 -12.52
N ILE A 298 -15.61 -36.38 -13.47
CA ILE A 298 -15.73 -35.74 -14.79
C ILE A 298 -16.19 -34.29 -14.65
N LEU A 299 -17.18 -34.05 -13.78
CA LEU A 299 -17.68 -32.69 -13.51
C LEU A 299 -16.58 -31.78 -12.95
N MET A 300 -15.74 -32.27 -12.04
CA MET A 300 -14.62 -31.50 -11.50
C MET A 300 -13.55 -31.17 -12.54
N VAL A 301 -13.24 -32.09 -13.47
CA VAL A 301 -12.29 -31.83 -14.56
C VAL A 301 -12.84 -30.79 -15.55
N VAL A 302 -14.14 -30.85 -15.86
CA VAL A 302 -14.82 -29.83 -16.68
C VAL A 302 -14.78 -28.47 -15.97
N LEU A 303 -15.07 -28.44 -14.67
CA LEU A 303 -15.04 -27.23 -13.86
C LEU A 303 -13.64 -26.61 -13.82
N PHE A 304 -12.59 -27.42 -13.63
CA PHE A 304 -11.19 -26.97 -13.72
C PHE A 304 -10.83 -26.39 -15.09
N SER A 305 -11.38 -26.95 -16.16
CA SER A 305 -11.18 -26.40 -17.51
C SER A 305 -11.89 -25.04 -17.67
N LEU A 306 -13.10 -24.90 -17.12
CA LEU A 306 -13.84 -23.64 -17.10
C LEU A 306 -13.16 -22.56 -16.25
N THR A 307 -12.51 -22.91 -15.15
CA THR A 307 -11.77 -21.95 -14.32
C THR A 307 -10.54 -21.40 -15.02
N ILE A 308 -9.86 -22.21 -15.85
CA ILE A 308 -8.79 -21.73 -16.75
C ILE A 308 -9.34 -20.70 -17.73
N VAL A 309 -10.47 -20.97 -18.38
CA VAL A 309 -11.11 -20.04 -19.30
C VAL A 309 -11.54 -18.76 -18.58
N TYR A 310 -12.14 -18.87 -17.40
CA TYR A 310 -12.51 -17.73 -16.56
C TYR A 310 -11.30 -16.86 -16.21
N GLN A 311 -10.19 -17.46 -15.77
CA GLN A 311 -8.97 -16.73 -15.43
C GLN A 311 -8.39 -16.00 -16.65
N TYR A 312 -8.43 -16.63 -17.82
CA TYR A 312 -8.01 -16.01 -19.08
C TYR A 312 -8.87 -14.79 -19.40
N LEU A 313 -10.21 -14.93 -19.40
CA LEU A 313 -11.14 -13.83 -19.67
C LEU A 313 -11.03 -12.70 -18.64
N MET A 314 -10.84 -13.04 -17.36
CA MET A 314 -10.65 -12.06 -16.28
C MET A 314 -9.34 -11.27 -16.49
N ARG A 315 -8.25 -11.94 -16.92
CA ARG A 315 -6.99 -11.25 -17.21
C ARG A 315 -7.14 -10.34 -18.43
N GLU A 316 -7.72 -10.83 -19.52
CA GLU A 316 -7.92 -10.07 -20.75
C GLU A 316 -8.77 -8.80 -20.52
N THR A 317 -9.79 -8.89 -19.67
CA THR A 317 -10.66 -7.75 -19.35
C THR A 317 -10.05 -6.77 -18.36
N LEU A 318 -9.30 -7.23 -17.36
CA LEU A 318 -8.70 -6.35 -16.33
C LEU A 318 -7.44 -5.63 -16.80
N THR A 319 -6.58 -6.27 -17.61
CA THR A 319 -5.32 -5.67 -18.07
C THR A 319 -5.49 -4.27 -18.69
N PRO A 320 -6.41 -4.01 -19.64
CA PRO A 320 -6.58 -2.68 -20.21
C PRO A 320 -7.07 -1.65 -19.19
N LEU A 321 -7.82 -2.07 -18.15
CA LEU A 321 -8.30 -1.19 -17.09
C LEU A 321 -7.19 -0.81 -16.10
N THR A 322 -6.19 -1.66 -15.91
CA THR A 322 -5.10 -1.44 -14.96
C THR A 322 -3.87 -0.77 -15.56
N GLU A 323 -3.59 -1.03 -16.84
CA GLU A 323 -2.36 -0.56 -17.50
C GLU A 323 -2.58 0.67 -18.38
N LEU A 324 -3.80 0.90 -18.87
CA LEU A 324 -4.12 1.98 -19.79
C LEU A 324 -5.07 2.98 -19.14
N LEU A 325 -4.84 4.27 -19.37
CA LEU A 325 -5.77 5.31 -18.96
C LEU A 325 -6.80 5.54 -20.09
N PRO A 326 -8.11 5.33 -19.83
CA PRO A 326 -9.12 5.51 -20.87
C PRO A 326 -9.24 6.97 -21.31
N ARG A 327 -9.25 7.23 -22.63
CA ARG A 327 -9.29 8.59 -23.20
C ARG A 327 -10.59 9.33 -22.91
N ASN A 328 -11.70 8.60 -22.78
CA ASN A 328 -12.99 9.14 -22.39
C ASN A 328 -12.98 9.70 -20.96
N LEU A 329 -12.36 8.99 -20.02
CA LEU A 329 -12.19 9.47 -18.64
C LEU A 329 -11.33 10.72 -18.59
N LEU A 330 -10.26 10.78 -19.39
CA LEU A 330 -9.45 12.00 -19.52
C LEU A 330 -10.29 13.19 -20.01
N ALA A 331 -11.05 13.01 -21.10
CA ALA A 331 -11.90 14.06 -21.65
C ALA A 331 -12.99 14.52 -20.65
N GLU A 332 -13.57 13.60 -19.88
CA GLU A 332 -14.53 13.91 -18.82
C GLU A 332 -13.88 14.73 -17.70
N THR A 333 -12.68 14.33 -17.24
CA THR A 333 -11.94 15.07 -16.21
C THR A 333 -11.51 16.46 -16.66
N GLU A 334 -11.12 16.62 -17.93
CA GLU A 334 -10.78 17.92 -18.52
C GLU A 334 -12.01 18.83 -18.60
N ALA A 335 -13.14 18.32 -19.08
CA ALA A 335 -14.39 19.08 -19.15
C ALA A 335 -14.90 19.49 -17.75
N ASP A 336 -14.81 18.59 -16.76
CA ASP A 336 -15.15 18.88 -15.37
C ASP A 336 -14.24 19.99 -14.79
N TYR A 337 -12.94 19.92 -15.08
CA TYR A 337 -11.97 20.94 -14.66
C TYR A 337 -12.28 22.32 -15.26
N GLU A 338 -12.54 22.38 -16.58
CA GLU A 338 -12.93 23.61 -17.27
C GLU A 338 -14.24 24.20 -16.72
N SER A 339 -15.22 23.34 -16.42
CA SER A 339 -16.49 23.78 -15.82
C SER A 339 -16.28 24.43 -14.45
N ARG A 340 -15.39 23.89 -13.62
CA ARG A 340 -15.08 24.43 -12.28
C ARG A 340 -14.35 25.77 -12.36
N LEU A 341 -13.36 25.87 -13.24
CA LEU A 341 -12.68 27.14 -13.54
C LEU A 341 -13.68 28.23 -13.97
N SER A 342 -14.64 27.86 -14.81
CA SER A 342 -15.70 28.79 -15.23
C SER A 342 -16.61 29.21 -14.08
N SER A 343 -16.95 28.29 -13.15
CA SER A 343 -17.78 28.61 -11.98
C SER A 343 -17.08 29.47 -10.94
N ASP A 344 -15.78 29.27 -10.70
CA ASP A 344 -14.98 30.11 -9.80
C ASP A 344 -14.76 31.51 -10.38
N SER A 345 -14.61 31.62 -11.71
CA SER A 345 -14.57 32.92 -12.37
C SER A 345 -15.90 33.68 -12.25
N ALA A 346 -17.04 32.98 -12.32
CA ALA A 346 -18.37 33.57 -12.20
C ALA A 346 -18.74 33.98 -10.75
N SER A 347 -18.22 33.28 -9.74
CA SER A 347 -18.40 33.65 -8.33
C SER A 347 -17.59 34.89 -7.96
N SER A 348 -16.41 35.08 -8.58
CA SER A 348 -15.59 36.29 -8.40
C SER A 348 -16.19 37.56 -9.04
N SER A 349 -17.04 37.41 -10.06
CA SER A 349 -17.70 38.55 -10.74
C SER A 349 -19.03 39.00 -10.12
N ASN A 350 -19.57 38.28 -9.13
CA ASN A 350 -20.87 38.57 -8.50
C ASN A 350 -20.72 39.13 -7.07
N SER A 351 -19.82 40.09 -6.88
CA SER A 351 -19.92 41.02 -5.74
C SER A 351 -20.96 42.09 -6.09
N PRO A 352 -22.03 42.32 -5.30
CA PRO A 352 -23.04 43.31 -5.63
C PRO A 352 -22.46 44.72 -5.46
N ASP A 353 -22.13 45.36 -6.57
CA ASP A 353 -21.96 46.81 -6.65
C ASP A 353 -23.35 47.45 -6.49
N GLY A 354 -23.66 47.84 -5.26
CA GLY A 354 -24.97 48.34 -4.84
C GLY A 354 -24.83 49.49 -3.85
N SER A 355 -24.40 50.64 -4.36
CA SER A 355 -24.69 52.01 -3.89
C SER A 355 -25.08 52.22 -2.41
N ASN A 356 -24.17 52.79 -1.62
CA ASN A 356 -24.57 53.83 -0.67
C ASN A 356 -23.46 54.88 -0.46
N LYS A 357 -23.55 55.94 -1.26
CA LYS A 357 -22.80 57.20 -1.07
C LYS A 357 -23.48 57.98 0.06
N LYS A 358 -23.05 57.78 1.31
CA LYS A 358 -23.00 58.79 2.37
C LYS A 358 -22.42 58.16 3.64
N ASP A 359 -21.70 58.99 4.38
CA ASP A 359 -21.11 58.72 5.70
C ASP A 359 -19.81 57.90 5.74
N ARG A 360 -18.71 58.56 5.37
CA ARG A 360 -17.50 58.60 6.24
C ARG A 360 -16.48 59.62 5.75
N LYS A 361 -16.67 60.86 6.19
CA LYS A 361 -15.58 61.82 6.35
C LYS A 361 -15.01 61.60 7.76
N ASN A 362 -13.68 61.57 7.89
CA ASN A 362 -12.85 61.40 9.10
C ASN A 362 -12.62 59.98 9.64
N ARG A 363 -11.48 59.37 9.27
CA ARG A 363 -10.41 59.09 10.25
C ARG A 363 -9.07 58.73 9.58
N ASN A 364 -8.09 59.57 9.89
CA ASN A 364 -6.63 59.43 9.92
C ASN A 364 -5.88 58.28 9.21
N LYS A 365 -4.90 58.74 8.43
CA LYS A 365 -3.54 58.23 8.18
C LYS A 365 -2.89 57.46 9.36
N ASN A 366 -2.36 56.27 9.06
CA ASN A 366 -1.05 55.70 9.45
C ASN A 366 -1.12 54.18 9.72
N ARG A 367 -0.67 53.36 8.77
CA ARG A 367 0.07 52.09 8.99
C ARG A 367 0.53 51.50 7.64
N PRO A 368 1.72 50.87 7.57
CA PRO A 368 2.27 50.32 6.34
C PRO A 368 1.73 48.91 6.06
N ASP A 369 1.45 48.70 4.79
CA ASP A 369 1.35 47.49 3.98
C ASP A 369 1.64 46.14 4.66
N ASP A 370 0.56 45.38 4.93
CA ASP A 370 0.58 43.91 5.09
C ASP A 370 -0.65 43.36 4.36
N GLU A 371 -0.54 43.17 3.05
CA GLU A 371 -1.49 42.40 2.24
C GLU A 371 -0.74 41.30 1.47
N ALA A 372 -0.60 40.13 2.11
CA ALA A 372 -0.36 38.86 1.44
C ALA A 372 -1.52 37.91 1.74
N SER A 373 -2.69 38.21 1.17
CA SER A 373 -3.82 37.27 1.13
C SER A 373 -4.04 36.79 -0.30
N SER A 374 -3.71 35.52 -0.50
CA SER A 374 -4.15 34.58 -1.54
C SER A 374 -4.83 35.19 -2.78
N GLN A 375 -4.03 35.61 -3.76
CA GLN A 375 -4.48 35.77 -5.13
C GLN A 375 -3.91 34.61 -5.95
N TYR A 376 -4.72 33.58 -6.21
CA TYR A 376 -4.31 32.46 -7.07
C TYR A 376 -4.09 32.99 -8.50
N PRO A 377 -2.90 32.80 -9.12
CA PRO A 377 -2.66 33.21 -10.49
C PRO A 377 -3.34 32.28 -11.50
N ARG A 378 -3.79 32.86 -12.61
CA ARG A 378 -4.31 32.16 -13.82
C ARG A 378 -3.32 31.12 -14.33
N THR A 379 -3.72 29.85 -14.42
CA THR A 379 -2.93 28.79 -15.04
C THR A 379 -3.31 28.55 -16.52
N GLN A 380 -2.30 28.31 -17.36
CA GLN A 380 -2.43 27.78 -18.72
C GLN A 380 -2.61 26.24 -18.70
N PRO A 381 -3.33 25.64 -19.67
CA PRO A 381 -3.50 24.20 -19.77
C PRO A 381 -2.20 23.49 -20.18
N LEU A 382 -1.94 22.33 -19.57
CA LEU A 382 -0.69 21.58 -19.65
C LEU A 382 -0.53 20.70 -20.90
N LEU A 383 -1.33 20.91 -21.95
CA LEU A 383 -1.19 20.31 -23.28
C LEU A 383 -2.07 21.12 -24.26
N ALA A 384 -1.55 22.20 -24.84
CA ALA A 384 -2.20 22.84 -25.98
C ALA A 384 -1.93 21.98 -27.23
N PRO A 385 -2.95 21.43 -27.92
CA PRO A 385 -2.75 20.87 -29.23
C PRO A 385 -2.48 22.01 -30.21
N ASP A 386 -1.32 21.98 -30.86
CA ASP A 386 -0.99 22.83 -32.01
C ASP A 386 -1.94 22.53 -33.18
N HIS A 387 -3.16 23.07 -33.16
CA HIS A 387 -4.09 23.01 -34.28
C HIS A 387 -4.68 24.40 -34.58
N ALA A 388 -3.81 25.31 -35.02
CA ALA A 388 -4.20 26.52 -35.73
C ALA A 388 -3.58 26.55 -37.14
N ALA A 389 -3.88 25.52 -37.93
CA ALA A 389 -3.83 25.61 -39.38
C ALA A 389 -5.19 25.15 -39.91
N ARG A 390 -6.08 26.13 -40.16
CA ARG A 390 -6.98 26.26 -41.33
C ARG A 390 -8.19 27.14 -40.97
N SER A 391 -8.06 28.43 -41.21
CA SER A 391 -9.20 29.32 -41.39
C SER A 391 -10.00 28.88 -42.62
N GLY A 392 -11.32 28.73 -42.51
CA GLY A 392 -12.16 28.49 -43.68
C GLY A 392 -13.63 28.25 -43.39
N ARG A 393 -14.39 29.35 -43.32
CA ARG A 393 -15.70 29.53 -43.98
C ARG A 393 -16.88 28.64 -43.51
N ALA A 394 -17.79 29.24 -42.73
CA ALA A 394 -19.21 29.36 -43.09
C ALA A 394 -19.96 30.15 -42.01
N GLN A 395 -20.33 31.40 -42.32
CA GLN A 395 -21.39 32.11 -41.63
C GLN A 395 -22.73 31.51 -42.08
N HIS A 396 -23.50 30.96 -41.16
CA HIS A 396 -24.95 30.85 -41.31
C HIS A 396 -25.66 31.36 -40.06
N ARG A 397 -26.59 32.27 -40.32
CA ARG A 397 -27.48 32.99 -39.41
C ARG A 397 -28.71 32.12 -39.19
N ALA A 398 -28.96 31.69 -37.95
CA ALA A 398 -30.24 31.18 -37.45
C ALA A 398 -30.19 31.37 -35.92
N GLY A 399 -31.04 32.21 -35.33
CA GLY A 399 -32.29 31.73 -34.75
C GLY A 399 -32.02 31.28 -33.31
N SER A 400 -32.49 32.07 -32.34
CA SER A 400 -32.56 31.77 -30.90
C SER A 400 -32.47 30.27 -30.59
N MET A 401 -31.30 29.81 -30.16
CA MET A 401 -31.11 28.47 -29.61
C MET A 401 -30.42 28.64 -28.27
N HIS A 402 -31.16 28.34 -27.20
CA HIS A 402 -30.62 28.17 -25.86
C HIS A 402 -29.36 27.32 -25.92
N HIS A 403 -28.26 27.85 -25.40
CA HIS A 403 -27.06 27.10 -25.11
C HIS A 403 -27.48 25.93 -24.18
N PRO A 404 -27.29 24.67 -24.56
CA PRO A 404 -27.64 23.56 -23.68
C PRO A 404 -26.75 23.65 -22.45
N ALA A 405 -27.35 23.86 -21.28
CA ALA A 405 -26.65 24.08 -20.02
C ALA A 405 -25.95 22.83 -19.46
N ARG A 406 -25.94 21.70 -20.20
CA ARG A 406 -25.24 20.46 -19.84
C ARG A 406 -24.83 19.70 -21.11
N ILE A 407 -23.59 19.23 -21.16
CA ILE A 407 -23.05 18.27 -22.15
C ILE A 407 -23.72 16.87 -22.02
N ASN A 408 -24.57 16.68 -21.01
CA ASN A 408 -25.28 15.42 -20.74
C ASN A 408 -26.26 14.97 -21.85
N ASP A 409 -26.56 15.82 -22.84
CA ASP A 409 -27.51 15.50 -23.92
C ASP A 409 -26.84 14.99 -25.21
N LEU A 410 -25.50 15.05 -25.33
CA LEU A 410 -24.78 14.62 -26.56
C LEU A 410 -24.41 13.14 -26.58
N TYR A 411 -24.26 12.52 -25.41
CA TYR A 411 -24.05 11.08 -25.28
C TYR A 411 -25.23 10.53 -24.47
N GLY A 412 -26.12 9.82 -25.15
CA GLY A 412 -27.28 9.18 -24.54
C GLY A 412 -26.86 8.18 -23.47
N HIS A 413 -26.69 8.65 -22.24
CA HIS A 413 -26.82 7.80 -21.09
C HIS A 413 -28.30 7.42 -21.00
N GLU A 414 -28.60 6.16 -21.29
CA GLU A 414 -29.86 5.58 -20.84
C GLU A 414 -30.08 6.01 -19.39
N LYS A 415 -31.24 6.62 -19.11
CA LYS A 415 -31.61 7.05 -17.76
C LYS A 415 -31.59 5.81 -16.87
N TYR A 416 -30.46 5.57 -16.18
CA TYR A 416 -30.34 4.46 -15.25
C TYR A 416 -31.41 4.60 -14.18
N LYS A 417 -32.35 3.66 -14.18
CA LYS A 417 -33.36 3.54 -13.12
C LYS A 417 -32.60 3.50 -11.79
N LYS A 418 -32.85 4.48 -10.91
CA LYS A 418 -32.41 4.43 -9.51
C LYS A 418 -32.92 3.10 -8.92
N VAL A 419 -32.06 2.10 -8.85
CA VAL A 419 -32.37 0.84 -8.18
C VAL A 419 -32.55 1.19 -6.70
N LYS A 420 -33.79 1.08 -6.23
CA LYS A 420 -34.24 1.49 -4.90
C LYS A 420 -33.79 0.52 -3.80
N ASP A 421 -33.37 -0.69 -4.17
CA ASP A 421 -33.03 -1.75 -3.22
C ASP A 421 -31.53 -1.99 -3.11
N ASN A 422 -31.00 -1.85 -1.89
CA ASN A 422 -29.61 -2.12 -1.53
C ASN A 422 -29.17 -3.56 -1.89
N PHE A 423 -30.11 -4.51 -1.95
CA PHE A 423 -29.85 -5.90 -2.28
C PHE A 423 -29.64 -6.10 -3.80
N GLN A 424 -30.47 -5.49 -4.65
CA GLN A 424 -30.27 -5.52 -6.10
C GLN A 424 -29.01 -4.74 -6.52
N ARG A 425 -28.64 -3.69 -5.77
CA ARG A 425 -27.36 -2.98 -5.95
C ARG A 425 -26.14 -3.87 -5.74
N TRP A 426 -26.24 -4.89 -4.90
CA TRP A 426 -25.14 -5.83 -4.61
C TRP A 426 -24.93 -6.84 -5.76
N PHE A 427 -26.00 -7.25 -6.44
CA PHE A 427 -25.96 -8.23 -7.53
C PHE A 427 -25.79 -7.65 -8.94
N ALA A 428 -25.86 -6.32 -9.12
CA ALA A 428 -25.69 -5.66 -10.41
C ALA A 428 -24.61 -4.54 -10.37
N PRO A 429 -23.33 -4.88 -10.13
CA PRO A 429 -22.25 -3.88 -10.01
C PRO A 429 -22.02 -3.07 -11.28
N HIS A 430 -22.33 -3.62 -12.46
CA HIS A 430 -22.24 -2.92 -13.75
C HIS A 430 -23.24 -1.77 -13.90
N SER A 431 -24.28 -1.70 -13.06
CA SER A 431 -25.32 -0.66 -13.12
C SER A 431 -24.88 0.66 -12.46
N GLN A 432 -23.75 0.64 -11.75
CA GLN A 432 -23.20 1.82 -11.11
C GLN A 432 -22.13 2.43 -11.99
N SER A 433 -22.36 3.64 -12.48
CA SER A 433 -21.29 4.41 -13.11
C SER A 433 -20.20 4.71 -12.07
N PRO A 434 -18.91 4.78 -12.46
CA PRO A 434 -17.84 5.25 -11.57
C PRO A 434 -18.20 6.58 -10.89
N ALA A 435 -18.91 7.47 -11.58
CA ALA A 435 -19.43 8.73 -11.03
C ALA A 435 -20.47 8.52 -9.91
N ALA A 436 -21.37 7.53 -10.03
CA ALA A 436 -22.33 7.18 -8.98
C ALA A 436 -21.62 6.59 -7.75
N LEU A 437 -20.62 5.73 -7.94
CA LEU A 437 -19.78 5.22 -6.85
C LEU A 437 -18.96 6.32 -6.19
N ALA A 438 -18.33 7.21 -6.97
CA ALA A 438 -17.64 8.38 -6.48
C ALA A 438 -18.58 9.28 -5.65
N SER A 439 -19.84 9.41 -6.07
CA SER A 439 -20.86 10.15 -5.31
C SER A 439 -21.27 9.50 -3.99
N THR A 440 -20.81 8.28 -3.68
CA THR A 440 -20.93 7.66 -2.35
C THR A 440 -19.71 7.85 -1.47
N LEU A 441 -18.55 8.19 -2.05
CA LEU A 441 -17.31 8.45 -1.31
C LEU A 441 -17.42 9.76 -0.52
N HIS A 442 -16.57 9.95 0.48
CA HIS A 442 -16.51 11.21 1.23
C HIS A 442 -16.23 12.39 0.27
N PRO A 443 -16.82 13.60 0.45
CA PRO A 443 -16.60 14.74 -0.45
C PRO A 443 -15.13 15.06 -0.74
N SER A 444 -14.24 14.90 0.26
CA SER A 444 -12.79 15.08 0.08
C SER A 444 -12.13 14.07 -0.87
N LEU A 445 -12.77 12.92 -1.13
CA LEU A 445 -12.33 11.92 -2.12
C LEU A 445 -13.00 12.15 -3.49
N ARG A 446 -13.93 13.12 -3.58
CA ARG A 446 -14.60 13.54 -4.83
C ARG A 446 -13.98 14.80 -5.42
N GLU A 447 -13.33 15.59 -4.58
CA GLU A 447 -12.55 16.73 -5.03
C GLU A 447 -11.32 16.18 -5.75
N PRO A 448 -11.14 16.50 -7.04
CA PRO A 448 -9.94 16.11 -7.76
C PRO A 448 -8.74 16.73 -7.06
N VAL A 449 -7.60 16.04 -7.14
CA VAL A 449 -6.30 16.53 -6.69
C VAL A 449 -6.16 18.00 -7.09
N PRO A 450 -5.94 18.94 -6.15
CA PRO A 450 -5.76 20.33 -6.50
C PRO A 450 -4.62 20.45 -7.52
N PRO A 451 -4.81 21.19 -8.62
CA PRO A 451 -3.77 21.32 -9.64
C PRO A 451 -2.53 21.95 -9.01
N TYR A 452 -1.35 21.50 -9.46
CA TYR A 452 -0.10 22.10 -9.01
C TYR A 452 -0.12 23.62 -9.28
N PRO A 453 0.33 24.45 -8.33
CA PRO A 453 0.62 25.86 -8.58
C PRO A 453 1.50 26.00 -9.83
N GLU A 454 1.24 27.00 -10.67
CA GLU A 454 1.91 27.16 -11.97
C GLU A 454 3.45 27.16 -11.86
N ALA A 455 3.97 27.75 -10.78
CA ALA A 455 5.39 27.78 -10.45
C ALA A 455 5.97 26.37 -10.24
N ILE A 456 5.23 25.50 -9.53
CA ILE A 456 5.64 24.11 -9.29
C ILE A 456 5.51 23.29 -10.57
N ALA A 457 4.44 23.48 -11.34
CA ALA A 457 4.22 22.77 -12.59
C ALA A 457 5.33 23.02 -13.63
N LYS A 458 5.79 24.28 -13.77
CA LYS A 458 6.91 24.64 -14.66
C LYS A 458 8.24 24.03 -14.24
N LEU A 459 8.42 23.81 -12.94
CA LEU A 459 9.65 23.29 -12.35
C LEU A 459 9.61 21.76 -12.12
N ALA A 460 8.47 21.11 -12.38
CA ALA A 460 8.23 19.70 -12.05
C ALA A 460 9.21 18.72 -12.72
N PHE A 461 9.68 19.05 -13.92
CA PHE A 461 10.64 18.23 -14.69
C PHE A 461 12.09 18.71 -14.57
N VAL A 462 12.33 19.77 -13.81
CA VAL A 462 13.67 20.30 -13.59
C VAL A 462 14.33 19.50 -12.46
N ASN A 463 15.64 19.29 -12.55
CA ASN A 463 16.39 18.54 -11.53
C ASN A 463 16.17 19.20 -10.14
N PRO A 464 15.86 18.41 -9.09
CA PRO A 464 15.60 18.92 -7.75
C PRO A 464 16.75 19.75 -7.16
N VAL A 465 17.98 19.59 -7.64
CA VAL A 465 19.11 20.42 -7.23
C VAL A 465 18.92 21.90 -7.60
N VAL A 466 18.15 22.19 -8.65
CA VAL A 466 17.89 23.55 -9.15
C VAL A 466 16.64 24.16 -8.52
N THR A 467 15.69 23.33 -8.11
CA THR A 467 14.36 23.77 -7.65
C THR A 467 14.19 23.72 -6.13
N ARG A 468 15.06 23.00 -5.42
CA ARG A 468 15.02 22.94 -3.96
C ARG A 468 15.39 24.28 -3.36
N GLU A 469 14.52 24.76 -2.49
CA GLU A 469 14.81 25.87 -1.60
C GLU A 469 16.00 25.51 -0.68
N PRO A 470 16.82 26.50 -0.31
CA PRO A 470 17.89 26.28 0.67
C PRO A 470 17.29 25.74 1.98
N PRO A 471 17.88 24.69 2.58
CA PRO A 471 17.30 24.06 3.76
C PRO A 471 17.35 25.00 4.97
N THR A 472 16.24 25.14 5.68
CA THR A 472 16.18 25.89 6.94
C THR A 472 17.04 25.21 8.00
N LEU A 473 18.03 25.93 8.54
CA LEU A 473 18.87 25.50 9.66
C LEU A 473 18.12 25.77 10.96
N TRP A 474 17.90 24.72 11.74
CA TRP A 474 17.19 24.80 13.01
C TRP A 474 18.16 24.58 14.16
N ILE A 475 18.44 25.64 14.90
CA ILE A 475 19.38 25.67 16.02
C ILE A 475 18.59 25.62 17.32
N VAL A 476 19.16 25.04 18.37
CA VAL A 476 18.57 25.02 19.70
C VAL A 476 18.84 26.35 20.40
N ARG A 477 17.83 26.94 21.04
CA ARG A 477 18.03 28.11 21.89
C ARG A 477 18.79 27.73 23.17
N ASP A 478 19.85 28.48 23.46
CA ASP A 478 20.64 28.35 24.68
C ASP A 478 20.41 29.51 25.65
N GLU A 479 20.67 29.28 26.94
CA GLU A 479 20.54 30.32 27.97
C GLU A 479 21.56 31.46 27.79
N MET A 480 22.72 31.17 27.18
CA MET A 480 23.80 32.13 26.96
C MET A 480 23.58 32.99 25.70
N ARG A 481 22.46 32.81 24.98
CA ARG A 481 22.11 33.52 23.73
C ARG A 481 23.17 33.40 22.63
N ILE A 482 23.95 32.33 22.65
CA ILE A 482 24.90 32.00 21.59
C ILE A 482 24.13 31.72 20.29
N SER A 483 22.97 31.07 20.35
CA SER A 483 22.08 30.83 19.20
C SER A 483 21.70 32.14 18.51
N GLU A 484 21.28 33.15 19.27
CA GLU A 484 20.87 34.46 18.75
C GLU A 484 22.05 35.16 18.02
N ARG A 485 23.26 35.02 18.57
CA ARG A 485 24.48 35.56 17.97
C ARG A 485 24.85 34.81 16.68
N GLU A 486 24.87 33.48 16.71
CA GLU A 486 25.18 32.63 15.54
C GLU A 486 24.17 32.85 14.40
N ILE A 487 22.88 33.00 14.71
CA ILE A 487 21.86 33.38 13.73
C ILE A 487 22.19 34.73 13.09
N GLY A 488 22.60 35.71 13.92
CA GLY A 488 22.97 37.04 13.45
C GLY A 488 24.22 37.05 12.57
N GLU A 489 25.24 36.26 12.91
CA GLU A 489 26.48 36.13 12.14
C GLU A 489 26.23 35.35 10.83
N ALA A 490 25.55 34.20 10.89
CA ALA A 490 25.25 33.37 9.73
C ALA A 490 24.40 34.09 8.67
N ARG A 491 23.39 34.87 9.10
CA ARG A 491 22.56 35.68 8.18
C ARG A 491 23.32 36.85 7.56
N ARG A 492 24.42 37.31 8.17
CA ARG A 492 25.28 38.38 7.61
C ARG A 492 26.29 37.82 6.61
N GLU A 493 26.79 36.62 6.85
CA GLU A 493 27.81 35.99 6.02
C GLU A 493 27.24 35.36 4.75
N VAL A 494 26.06 34.74 4.85
CA VAL A 494 25.42 34.03 3.73
C VAL A 494 24.04 34.63 3.44
N ASP A 495 23.92 35.30 2.29
CA ASP A 495 22.65 35.82 1.80
C ASP A 495 21.68 34.68 1.43
N GLY A 496 20.43 34.77 1.89
CA GLY A 496 19.39 33.77 1.65
C GLY A 496 19.40 32.52 2.54
N LEU A 497 20.26 32.44 3.57
CA LEU A 497 20.26 31.33 4.52
C LEU A 497 19.19 31.52 5.63
N ASP A 498 18.18 30.65 5.65
CA ASP A 498 17.16 30.65 6.70
C ASP A 498 17.65 29.89 7.93
N VAL A 499 18.09 30.61 8.97
CA VAL A 499 18.49 30.06 10.27
C VAL A 499 17.50 30.51 11.34
N ARG A 500 16.92 29.57 12.10
CA ARG A 500 15.93 29.85 13.15
C ARG A 500 16.22 29.04 14.41
N ASP A 501 15.87 29.58 15.58
CA ASP A 501 15.86 28.89 16.88
C ASP A 501 14.46 28.76 17.49
N ASP A 502 13.42 29.00 16.67
CA ASP A 502 12.04 29.00 17.12
C ASP A 502 11.62 27.63 17.69
N GLY A 503 11.03 27.66 18.89
CA GLY A 503 10.37 26.50 19.48
C GLY A 503 11.28 25.37 19.95
N ALA A 504 12.61 25.53 19.99
CA ALA A 504 13.55 24.53 20.49
C ALA A 504 14.50 25.10 21.55
N TRP A 505 14.73 24.39 22.66
CA TRP A 505 15.62 24.82 23.75
C TRP A 505 16.36 23.65 24.40
N LEU A 506 17.43 23.95 25.14
CA LEU A 506 18.12 22.98 25.98
C LEU A 506 17.50 22.94 27.39
N ASP A 507 17.20 21.75 27.87
CA ASP A 507 16.83 21.52 29.28
C ASP A 507 18.07 21.59 30.19
N GLU A 508 17.88 21.67 31.52
CA GLU A 508 18.95 21.74 32.54
C GLU A 508 19.98 20.60 32.43
N LYS A 509 19.58 19.49 31.78
CA LYS A 509 20.41 18.30 31.52
C LYS A 509 21.14 18.34 30.17
N ASN A 510 21.16 19.48 29.48
CA ASN A 510 21.64 19.64 28.10
C ASN A 510 20.95 18.71 27.10
N VAL A 511 19.68 18.37 27.35
CA VAL A 511 18.85 17.58 26.44
C VAL A 511 18.01 18.52 25.60
N VAL A 512 17.99 18.29 24.28
CA VAL A 512 17.20 19.08 23.34
C VAL A 512 15.72 18.81 23.52
N GLN A 513 14.95 19.87 23.75
CA GLN A 513 13.49 19.87 23.77
C GLN A 513 12.92 20.83 22.72
N TRP A 514 11.69 20.58 22.29
CA TRP A 514 10.98 21.46 21.37
C TRP A 514 9.48 21.45 21.63
N GLU A 515 8.80 22.50 21.16
CA GLU A 515 7.39 22.78 21.44
C GLU A 515 6.46 21.89 20.60
N LYS A 516 5.89 20.86 21.24
CA LYS A 516 4.99 19.90 20.57
C LYS A 516 3.56 20.41 20.34
N GLU A 517 3.13 21.44 21.06
CA GLU A 517 1.75 21.96 20.98
C GLU A 517 1.52 22.81 19.71
N ARG A 518 2.55 23.53 19.25
CA ARG A 518 2.50 24.45 18.11
C ARG A 518 3.20 23.89 16.86
N LEU A 519 2.84 22.66 16.47
CA LEU A 519 3.47 21.95 15.34
C LEU A 519 3.53 22.76 14.03
N ARG A 520 2.48 23.53 13.73
CA ARG A 520 2.35 24.30 12.48
C ARG A 520 3.30 25.50 12.40
N GLU A 521 3.82 25.93 13.54
CA GLU A 521 4.70 27.09 13.63
C GLU A 521 6.18 26.69 13.67
N MET A 522 6.46 25.39 13.74
CA MET A 522 7.82 24.88 13.76
C MET A 522 8.53 25.19 12.44
N PRO A 523 9.82 25.58 12.44
CA PRO A 523 10.56 25.98 11.24
C PRO A 523 10.58 24.93 10.11
N LEU A 524 10.45 23.65 10.46
CA LEU A 524 10.49 22.53 9.51
C LEU A 524 9.10 22.00 9.14
N TRP A 525 8.02 22.63 9.62
CA TRP A 525 6.67 22.20 9.29
C TRP A 525 6.36 22.46 7.82
N HIS A 526 6.00 21.40 7.12
CA HIS A 526 5.48 21.47 5.77
C HIS A 526 4.04 20.94 5.79
N GLY A 527 3.12 21.71 5.21
CA GLY A 527 1.74 21.25 5.04
C GLY A 527 1.71 19.95 4.25
N ARG A 528 0.92 18.98 4.70
CA ARG A 528 0.74 17.72 3.96
C ARG A 528 0.08 18.06 2.62
N VAL A 529 0.74 17.72 1.52
CA VAL A 529 0.12 17.76 0.19
C VAL A 529 -0.94 16.66 0.19
N VAL A 530 -2.21 17.06 0.27
CA VAL A 530 -3.34 16.14 0.15
C VAL A 530 -3.55 15.91 -1.34
N TYR A 531 -3.28 14.68 -1.77
CA TYR A 531 -3.63 14.21 -3.12
C TYR A 531 -5.06 13.71 -3.13
#